data_AF-K1ZIT9-F1
#
_entry.id   AF-K1ZIT9-F1
#
_cell.length_a   1.000
_cell.length_b   1.000
_cell.length_c   1.000
_cell.angle_alpha   90.00
_cell.angle_beta   90.00
_cell.angle_gamma   90.00
#
_symmetry.space_group_name_H-M   'P 1'
#
loop_
_entity.id
_entity.type
_entity.pdbx_description
1 polymer ?
#
loop_
_entity_poly.entity_id
_entity_poly.type
_entity_poly.pdbx_seq_one_letter_code
_entity_poly.pdbx_strand_id
1 'polypeptide(L)'
;MAWETAHGQLECYSLLINEKRQTETDRPFDLTEGPALRWRLYNSCRTEYVLLLSIHHIITDYGSIVMMMEELSAMFAEGRIIATGAGTDGSPTNHREYGTQCTAHHGTSAKIRNR
;
A
#
# COMPACT_ATOMS: atom_id res chain seq x y z
N MET A 1 -11.95 19.62 -30.51
CA MET A 1 -12.02 18.17 -30.84
C MET A 1 -11.13 17.33 -29.92
N ALA A 2 -9.79 17.25 -30.09
CA ALA A 2 -8.93 16.44 -29.19
C ALA A 2 -8.68 17.10 -27.81
N TRP A 3 -8.54 18.42 -27.76
CA TRP A 3 -8.25 19.16 -26.52
C TRP A 3 -9.46 19.30 -25.58
N GLU A 4 -10.69 19.41 -26.11
CA GLU A 4 -11.93 19.41 -25.31
C GLU A 4 -12.16 18.06 -24.62
N THR A 5 -11.84 16.96 -25.30
CA THR A 5 -11.96 15.60 -24.74
C THR A 5 -10.95 15.38 -23.62
N ALA A 6 -9.70 15.79 -23.82
CA ALA A 6 -8.66 15.69 -22.81
C ALA A 6 -8.96 16.56 -21.57
N HIS A 7 -9.47 17.79 -21.75
CA HIS A 7 -9.89 18.62 -20.63
C HIS A 7 -11.08 18.03 -19.87
N GLY A 8 -12.09 17.54 -20.58
CA GLY A 8 -13.25 16.87 -19.95
C GLY A 8 -12.86 15.61 -19.16
N GLN A 9 -11.89 14.83 -19.65
CA GLN A 9 -11.36 13.67 -18.92
C GLN A 9 -10.60 14.08 -17.64
N LEU A 10 -9.72 15.09 -17.73
CA LEU A 10 -8.96 15.57 -16.57
C LEU A 10 -9.87 16.14 -15.48
N GLU A 11 -10.92 16.84 -15.86
CA GLU A 11 -11.90 17.41 -14.92
C GLU A 11 -12.69 16.29 -14.20
N CYS A 12 -13.20 15.31 -14.94
CA CYS A 12 -13.88 14.13 -14.37
C CYS A 12 -12.97 13.35 -13.41
N TYR A 13 -11.70 13.16 -13.79
CA TYR A 13 -10.69 12.47 -12.99
C TYR A 13 -10.42 13.17 -11.66
N SER A 14 -10.24 14.49 -11.69
CA SER A 14 -9.94 15.29 -10.49
C SER A 14 -11.12 15.32 -9.50
N LEU A 15 -12.36 15.46 -9.99
CA LEU A 15 -13.55 15.51 -9.16
C LEU A 15 -13.81 14.16 -8.47
N LEU A 16 -13.70 13.06 -9.22
CA LEU A 16 -13.83 11.72 -8.68
C LEU A 16 -12.81 11.46 -7.57
N ILE A 17 -11.53 11.77 -7.82
CA ILE A 17 -10.47 11.53 -6.84
C ILE A 17 -10.74 12.29 -5.55
N ASN A 18 -11.08 13.57 -5.64
CA ASN A 18 -11.29 14.41 -4.45
C ASN A 18 -12.49 13.96 -3.63
N GLU A 19 -13.60 13.61 -4.28
CA GLU A 19 -14.79 13.11 -3.61
C GLU A 19 -14.53 11.76 -2.92
N LYS A 20 -13.90 10.83 -3.63
CA LYS A 20 -13.63 9.48 -3.10
C LYS A 20 -12.52 9.48 -2.05
N ARG A 21 -11.51 10.35 -2.18
CA ARG A 21 -10.50 10.57 -1.11
C ARG A 21 -11.16 10.99 0.19
N GLN A 22 -12.04 11.98 0.15
CA GLN A 22 -12.71 12.48 1.35
C GLN A 22 -13.52 11.37 2.01
N THR A 23 -14.35 10.68 1.23
CA THR A 23 -15.18 9.56 1.71
C THR A 23 -14.35 8.46 2.39
N GLU A 24 -13.21 8.06 1.82
CA GLU A 24 -12.37 7.02 2.42
C GLU A 24 -11.53 7.53 3.61
N THR A 25 -11.21 8.82 3.65
CA THR A 25 -10.50 9.46 4.78
C THR A 25 -11.41 9.57 6.00
N ASP A 26 -12.69 9.91 5.79
CA ASP A 26 -13.69 10.05 6.85
C ASP A 26 -14.13 8.71 7.45
N ARG A 27 -13.69 7.60 6.84
CA ARG A 27 -14.03 6.26 7.26
C ARG A 27 -12.89 5.68 8.09
N PRO A 28 -12.95 5.69 9.43
CA PRO A 28 -11.88 5.15 10.26
C PRO A 28 -11.65 3.66 9.99
N PHE A 29 -10.46 3.18 10.34
CA PHE A 29 -10.18 1.76 10.40
C PHE A 29 -10.52 1.23 11.78
N ASP A 30 -11.35 0.19 11.82
CA ASP A 30 -11.45 -0.63 13.01
C ASP A 30 -10.23 -1.57 13.03
N LEU A 31 -9.31 -1.31 13.95
CA LEU A 31 -8.07 -2.08 14.09
C LEU A 31 -8.28 -3.44 14.78
N THR A 32 -9.49 -3.71 15.27
CA THR A 32 -9.82 -4.96 15.98
C THR A 32 -10.46 -6.00 15.06
N GLU A 33 -11.20 -5.57 14.04
CA GLU A 33 -12.08 -6.43 13.24
C GLU A 33 -11.66 -6.62 11.77
N GLY A 34 -10.62 -5.95 11.28
CA GLY A 34 -10.31 -6.03 9.85
C GLY A 34 -8.89 -5.65 9.45
N PRO A 35 -8.52 -5.96 8.19
CA PRO A 35 -7.24 -5.54 7.66
C PRO A 35 -7.17 -4.01 7.69
N ALA A 36 -6.08 -3.46 8.23
CA ALA A 36 -5.83 -2.02 8.28
C ALA A 36 -5.44 -1.44 6.90
N LEU A 37 -5.95 -2.07 5.83
CA LEU A 37 -5.78 -1.77 4.42
C LEU A 37 -7.13 -1.95 3.71
N ARG A 38 -7.51 -0.97 2.89
CA ARG A 38 -8.70 -1.01 2.03
C ARG A 38 -8.31 -0.53 0.64
N TRP A 39 -8.89 -1.15 -0.39
CA TRP A 39 -8.69 -0.76 -1.78
C TRP A 39 -10.04 -0.61 -2.50
N ARG A 40 -10.10 0.34 -3.42
CA ARG A 40 -11.26 0.61 -4.28
C ARG A 40 -10.80 0.91 -5.69
N LEU A 41 -11.38 0.26 -6.68
CA LEU A 41 -11.16 0.57 -8.09
C LEU A 41 -12.38 1.35 -8.61
N TYR A 42 -12.16 2.57 -9.07
CA TYR A 42 -13.20 3.41 -9.66
C TYR A 42 -12.99 3.51 -11.17
N ASN A 43 -14.08 3.45 -11.93
CA ASN A 43 -14.07 3.80 -13.34
C ASN A 43 -14.20 5.33 -13.43
N SER A 44 -13.15 6.00 -13.91
CA SER A 44 -13.13 7.47 -13.98
C SER A 44 -13.68 8.00 -15.30
N CYS A 45 -13.43 7.26 -16.38
CA CYS A 45 -13.83 7.55 -17.76
C CYS A 45 -13.95 6.22 -18.52
N ARG A 46 -14.47 6.23 -19.77
CA ARG A 46 -14.69 5.00 -20.58
C ARG A 46 -13.47 4.07 -20.71
N THR A 47 -12.25 4.56 -20.53
CA THR A 47 -10.99 3.79 -20.67
C THR A 47 -10.03 3.92 -19.49
N GLU A 48 -10.39 4.64 -18.42
CA GLU A 48 -9.48 4.96 -17.32
C GLU A 48 -10.03 4.46 -15.98
N TYR A 49 -9.14 3.88 -15.18
CA TYR A 49 -9.44 3.35 -13.87
C TYR A 49 -8.53 4.00 -12.82
N VAL A 50 -9.11 4.31 -11.67
CA VAL A 50 -8.41 4.87 -10.50
C VAL A 50 -8.43 3.84 -9.40
N LEU A 51 -7.26 3.37 -8.98
CA LEU A 51 -7.09 2.55 -7.78
C LEU A 51 -6.83 3.47 -6.58
N LEU A 52 -7.76 3.52 -5.63
CA LEU A 52 -7.59 4.20 -4.35
C LEU A 52 -7.20 3.17 -3.28
N LEU A 53 -6.01 3.32 -2.71
CA LEU A 53 -5.49 2.48 -1.64
C LEU A 53 -5.41 3.30 -0.35
N SER A 54 -6.06 2.83 0.71
CA SER A 54 -6.04 3.43 2.04
C SER A 54 -5.39 2.46 3.02
N ILE A 55 -4.35 2.91 3.72
CA ILE A 55 -3.56 2.07 4.62
C ILE A 55 -3.35 2.81 5.93
N HIS A 56 -3.56 2.12 7.04
CA HIS A 56 -3.18 2.62 8.33
C HIS A 56 -1.67 2.38 8.56
N HIS A 57 -0.92 3.43 8.83
CA HIS A 57 0.53 3.37 9.12
C HIS A 57 0.91 2.54 10.38
N ILE A 58 -0.06 1.92 11.06
CA ILE A 58 0.22 1.00 12.19
C ILE A 58 0.75 -0.34 11.69
N ILE A 59 0.39 -0.70 10.44
CA ILE A 59 0.83 -1.94 9.78
C ILE A 59 1.93 -1.72 8.75
N THR A 60 2.35 -0.47 8.50
CA THR A 60 3.36 -0.14 7.50
C THR A 60 4.10 1.12 7.89
N ASP A 61 5.42 1.13 7.70
CA ASP A 61 6.21 2.36 7.72
C ASP A 61 6.28 2.97 6.31
N TYR A 62 6.89 4.16 6.21
CA TYR A 62 6.99 4.89 4.94
C TYR A 62 7.85 4.13 3.90
N GLY A 63 8.91 3.44 4.33
CA GLY A 63 9.78 2.67 3.43
C GLY A 63 9.05 1.47 2.81
N SER A 64 8.28 0.75 3.64
CA SER A 64 7.46 -0.38 3.22
C SER A 64 6.37 0.03 2.24
N ILE A 65 5.80 1.24 2.38
CA ILE A 65 4.83 1.78 1.41
C ILE A 65 5.48 1.95 0.03
N VAL A 66 6.68 2.52 -0.04
CA VAL A 66 7.38 2.75 -1.31
C VAL A 66 7.68 1.41 -1.99
N MET A 67 8.26 0.46 -1.26
CA MET A 67 8.57 -0.88 -1.78
C MET A 67 7.31 -1.60 -2.27
N MET A 68 6.23 -1.56 -1.48
CA MET A 68 4.94 -2.15 -1.87
C MET A 68 4.37 -1.52 -3.14
N MET A 69 4.53 -0.21 -3.36
CA MET A 69 4.08 0.46 -4.59
C MET A 69 4.92 0.05 -5.81
N GLU A 70 6.23 -0.15 -5.65
CA GLU A 70 7.12 -0.64 -6.71
C GLU A 70 6.76 -2.06 -7.11
N GLU A 71 6.58 -2.96 -6.14
CA GLU A 71 6.18 -4.34 -6.37
C GLU A 71 4.80 -4.44 -7.02
N LEU A 72 3.82 -3.69 -6.52
CA LEU A 72 2.47 -3.66 -7.08
C LEU A 72 2.48 -3.20 -8.54
N SER A 73 3.30 -2.19 -8.86
CA SER A 73 3.43 -1.65 -10.21
C SER A 73 4.06 -2.68 -11.16
N ALA A 74 5.13 -3.35 -10.74
CA ALA A 74 5.79 -4.39 -11.51
C ALA A 74 4.83 -5.57 -11.77
N MET A 75 4.12 -6.02 -10.74
CA MET A 75 3.16 -7.14 -10.86
C MET A 75 2.00 -6.81 -11.78
N PHE A 76 1.48 -5.58 -11.71
CA PHE A 76 0.42 -5.12 -12.61
C PHE A 76 0.90 -5.10 -14.07
N ALA A 77 2.12 -4.64 -14.33
CA ALA A 77 2.71 -4.65 -15.66
C ALA A 77 2.94 -6.06 -16.21
N GLU A 78 3.29 -7.02 -15.34
CA GLU A 78 3.52 -8.42 -15.68
C GLU A 78 2.23 -9.26 -15.75
N GLY A 79 1.07 -8.69 -15.38
CA GLY A 79 -0.21 -9.43 -15.31
C GLY A 79 -0.22 -10.55 -14.27
N ARG A 80 0.58 -10.41 -13.20
CA ARG A 80 0.75 -11.44 -12.18
C ARG A 80 -0.37 -11.40 -11.16
N ILE A 81 -0.87 -12.58 -10.82
CA ILE A 81 -1.78 -12.79 -9.69
C ILE A 81 -0.99 -13.46 -8.58
N ILE A 82 -0.92 -12.85 -7.39
CA ILE A 82 -0.34 -13.50 -6.21
C ILE A 82 -1.41 -14.37 -5.55
N ALA A 83 -1.11 -15.66 -5.37
CA ALA A 83 -1.70 -16.47 -4.31
C ALA A 83 -0.85 -16.28 -3.04
N THR A 84 -1.48 -16.04 -1.89
CA THR A 84 -0.81 -15.67 -0.64
C THR A 84 0.36 -16.58 -0.25
N GLY A 85 1.53 -15.97 0.02
CA GLY A 85 2.54 -16.51 0.95
C GLY A 85 3.64 -17.42 0.39
N ALA A 86 4.56 -16.90 -0.42
CA ALA A 86 5.80 -17.63 -0.74
C ALA A 86 7.03 -16.72 -0.67
N GLY A 87 7.63 -16.61 0.53
CA GLY A 87 9.03 -16.20 0.67
C GLY A 87 9.91 -17.45 0.68
N THR A 88 10.98 -17.48 -0.11
CA THR A 88 11.80 -18.69 -0.36
C THR A 88 13.27 -18.55 0.05
N ASP A 89 13.67 -17.45 0.69
CA ASP A 89 15.08 -17.11 0.95
C ASP A 89 15.46 -17.03 2.44
N GLY A 90 14.51 -17.32 3.35
CA GLY A 90 14.73 -17.24 4.80
C GLY A 90 14.68 -15.82 5.37
N SER A 91 14.37 -14.80 4.55
CA SER A 91 13.98 -13.47 5.03
C SER A 91 12.61 -13.55 5.73
N PRO A 92 12.33 -12.72 6.76
CA PRO A 92 11.00 -12.64 7.36
C PRO A 92 9.93 -12.42 6.30
N THR A 93 9.01 -13.37 6.21
CA THR A 93 7.93 -13.34 5.21
C THR A 93 6.77 -12.45 5.64
N ASN A 94 6.79 -11.97 6.90
CA ASN A 94 5.77 -11.12 7.50
C ASN A 94 6.34 -10.28 8.66
N HIS A 95 5.59 -9.24 9.07
CA HIS A 95 5.99 -8.34 10.16
C HIS A 95 6.13 -9.04 11.53
N ARG A 96 5.42 -10.14 11.79
CA ARG A 96 5.56 -10.90 13.06
C ARG A 96 6.94 -11.54 13.15
N GLU A 97 7.40 -12.17 12.08
CA GLU A 97 8.74 -12.75 11.98
C GLU A 97 9.80 -11.67 12.13
N TYR A 98 9.63 -10.52 11.44
CA TYR A 98 10.52 -9.37 11.57
C TYR A 98 10.62 -8.88 13.01
N GLY A 99 9.49 -8.65 13.69
CA GLY A 99 9.48 -8.22 15.09
C GLY A 99 10.14 -9.22 16.05
N THR A 100 9.94 -10.52 15.82
CA THR A 100 10.59 -11.59 16.59
C THR A 100 12.11 -11.58 16.39
N GLN A 101 12.57 -11.36 15.15
CA GLN A 101 13.99 -11.23 14.85
C GLN A 101 14.60 -9.97 15.45
N CYS A 102 13.91 -8.82 15.36
CA CYS A 102 14.38 -7.56 15.97
C CYS A 102 14.51 -7.68 17.48
N THR A 103 13.51 -8.25 18.17
CA THR A 103 13.57 -8.44 19.63
C THR A 103 14.72 -9.38 20.04
N ALA A 104 14.94 -10.46 19.29
CA ALA A 104 16.10 -11.33 19.50
C ALA A 104 17.45 -10.59 19.30
N HIS A 105 17.53 -9.72 18.29
CA HIS A 105 18.76 -8.94 18.03
C HIS A 105 19.00 -7.86 19.09
N HIS A 106 17.96 -7.17 19.57
CA HIS A 106 18.09 -6.10 20.58
C HIS A 106 18.45 -6.64 21.98
N GLY A 107 18.10 -7.90 22.29
CA GLY A 107 18.55 -8.58 23.52
C GLY A 107 20.04 -8.99 23.52
N THR A 108 20.73 -8.91 22.39
CA THR A 108 22.12 -9.40 22.23
C THR A 108 23.16 -8.28 22.17
N SER A 109 22.74 -6.99 22.14
CA SER A 109 23.65 -5.84 22.01
C SER A 109 24.04 -5.21 23.36
N ALA A 110 24.42 -6.05 24.33
CA ALA A 110 25.03 -5.62 25.60
C ALA A 110 26.55 -5.88 25.60
N LYS A 111 27.27 -5.39 24.58
CA LYS A 111 28.73 -5.20 24.64
C LYS A 111 29.13 -3.94 23.85
N ILE A 112 28.67 -2.78 24.31
CA ILE A 112 29.38 -1.53 24.01
C ILE A 112 30.65 -1.54 24.86
N ARG A 113 31.77 -1.92 24.23
CA ARG A 113 33.11 -1.84 24.83
C ARG A 113 33.46 -0.36 24.98
N ASN A 114 33.21 0.19 26.16
CA ASN A 114 33.65 1.53 26.52
C ASN A 114 35.18 1.53 26.56
N ARG A 115 35.82 2.36 25.72
CA ARG A 115 37.25 2.68 25.80
C ARG A 115 37.42 4.16 25.57
#